data_AF-A0A955E4I1-F1
#
_entry.id   AF-A0A955E4I1-F1
#
_cell.length_a   1.000
_cell.length_b   1.000
_cell.length_c   1.000
_cell.angle_alpha   90.00
_cell.angle_beta   90.00
_cell.angle_gamma   90.00
#
_symmetry.space_group_name_H-M   'P 1'
#
loop_
_entity.id
_entity.type
_entity.pdbx_description
1 polymer ?
#
loop_
_entity_poly.entity_id
_entity_poly.type
_entity_poly.pdbx_seq_one_letter_code
_entity_poly.pdbx_strand_id
1 'polypeptide(L)'
;MTTAISEPQYSLPQPPGMIRMLVLFASVILGISALPPLYLSIGQLGGFAWAMFGFELVTLLAAIFGVLIGLGRFRDGFGLALACIAGAVLLALVFGIHVDARTKIADDPALRPWVNRMLMLRVLVVFAYAFCASVAVFARNHKSWGAAIKGLACLLPVGVIAGGFMKFGLPFAGDGSGQPNAPRVIFVLATGLVMIVLLSAGGHLLIRAYELGRPKNDAPEPDMDAKTAS
;
A
#
# COMPACT_ATOMS: atom_id res chain seq x y z
N MET A 1 42.98 13.13 -15.18
CA MET A 1 42.53 11.72 -15.30
C MET A 1 41.78 11.38 -14.03
N THR A 2 40.46 11.45 -14.09
CA THR A 2 39.57 11.09 -12.98
C THR A 2 39.37 9.58 -13.08
N THR A 3 40.00 8.81 -12.20
CA THR A 3 39.71 7.39 -12.03
C THR A 3 38.25 7.26 -11.62
N ALA A 4 37.39 6.82 -12.55
CA ALA A 4 36.02 6.49 -12.23
C ALA A 4 36.05 5.34 -11.22
N ILE A 5 35.79 5.66 -9.96
CA ILE A 5 35.63 4.66 -8.90
C ILE A 5 34.41 3.85 -9.31
N SER A 6 34.61 2.61 -9.77
CA SER A 6 33.51 1.70 -10.06
C SER A 6 32.84 1.38 -8.73
N GLU A 7 31.67 1.97 -8.46
CA GLU A 7 30.91 1.59 -7.28
C GLU A 7 30.61 0.09 -7.34
N PRO A 8 30.85 -0.66 -6.25
CA PRO A 8 30.54 -2.08 -6.22
C PRO A 8 29.05 -2.26 -6.53
N GLN A 9 28.75 -2.96 -7.62
CA GLN A 9 27.39 -3.29 -8.03
C GLN A 9 26.80 -4.31 -7.05
N TYR A 10 26.05 -3.84 -6.05
CA TYR A 10 25.29 -4.70 -5.16
C TYR A 10 24.06 -5.26 -5.91
N SER A 11 24.22 -6.41 -6.58
CA SER A 11 23.07 -7.11 -7.16
C SER A 11 22.24 -7.76 -6.07
N LEU A 12 21.01 -7.31 -5.87
CA LEU A 12 20.09 -7.96 -4.94
C LEU A 12 19.65 -9.34 -5.46
N PRO A 13 19.41 -10.32 -4.58
CA PRO A 13 18.86 -11.61 -5.00
C PRO A 13 17.51 -11.39 -5.69
N GLN A 14 17.32 -12.06 -6.83
CA GLN A 14 16.08 -11.93 -7.58
C GLN A 14 14.90 -12.54 -6.80
N PRO A 15 13.71 -11.92 -6.87
CA PRO A 15 12.51 -12.52 -6.29
C PRO A 15 12.19 -13.85 -6.99
N PRO A 16 11.66 -14.85 -6.26
CA PRO A 16 11.21 -16.12 -6.83
C PRO A 16 10.29 -15.92 -8.02
N GLY A 17 10.39 -16.78 -9.04
CA GLY A 17 9.58 -16.70 -10.25
C GLY A 17 8.07 -16.68 -9.98
N MET A 18 7.61 -17.37 -8.94
CA MET A 18 6.19 -17.37 -8.53
C MET A 18 5.69 -15.97 -8.13
N ILE A 19 6.49 -15.19 -7.40
CA ILE A 19 6.10 -13.82 -6.99
C ILE A 19 6.01 -12.93 -8.23
N ARG A 20 6.95 -13.07 -9.16
CA ARG A 20 6.96 -12.32 -10.43
C ARG A 20 5.74 -12.63 -11.29
N MET A 21 5.36 -13.91 -11.39
CA MET A 21 4.17 -14.34 -12.12
C MET A 21 2.88 -13.80 -11.48
N LEU A 22 2.79 -13.81 -10.14
CA LEU A 22 1.65 -13.24 -9.42
C LEU A 22 1.53 -11.73 -9.70
N VAL A 23 2.63 -10.99 -9.61
CA VAL A 23 2.67 -9.55 -9.91
C VAL A 23 2.26 -9.28 -11.36
N LEU A 24 2.79 -10.05 -12.31
CA LEU A 24 2.43 -9.93 -13.73
C LEU A 24 0.93 -10.11 -13.94
N PHE A 25 0.36 -11.19 -13.39
CA PHE A 25 -1.07 -11.50 -13.51
C PHE A 25 -1.95 -10.43 -12.86
N ALA A 26 -1.61 -10.01 -11.63
CA ALA A 26 -2.31 -8.94 -10.93
C ALA A 26 -2.24 -7.61 -11.70
N SER A 27 -1.13 -7.33 -12.39
CA SER A 27 -0.95 -6.13 -13.21
C SER A 27 -1.83 -6.15 -14.46
N VAL A 28 -1.94 -7.30 -15.13
CA VAL A 28 -2.84 -7.45 -16.29
C VAL A 28 -4.29 -7.26 -15.87
N ILE A 29 -4.71 -7.90 -14.76
CA ILE A 29 -6.06 -7.71 -14.20
C ILE A 29 -6.30 -6.23 -13.86
N LEU A 30 -5.35 -5.58 -13.21
CA LEU A 30 -5.46 -4.17 -12.84
C LEU A 30 -5.63 -3.28 -14.08
N GLY A 31 -4.81 -3.49 -15.10
CA GLY A 31 -4.88 -2.74 -16.37
C GLY A 31 -6.22 -2.94 -17.08
N ILE A 32 -6.68 -4.19 -17.22
CA ILE A 32 -7.99 -4.50 -17.81
C ILE A 32 -9.12 -3.84 -17.00
N SER A 33 -9.02 -3.85 -15.66
CA SER A 33 -10.01 -3.23 -14.79
C SER A 33 -10.07 -1.70 -14.93
N ALA A 34 -9.02 -1.04 -15.42
CA ALA A 34 -8.96 0.40 -15.64
C ALA A 34 -9.62 0.87 -16.93
N LEU A 35 -9.77 -0.02 -17.93
CA LEU A 35 -10.32 0.36 -19.23
C LEU A 35 -11.80 0.78 -19.18
N PRO A 36 -12.71 0.05 -18.51
CA PRO A 36 -14.11 0.45 -18.48
C PRO A 36 -14.38 1.82 -17.84
N PRO A 37 -13.88 2.15 -16.63
CA PRO A 37 -14.10 3.48 -16.06
C PRO A 37 -13.42 4.59 -16.87
N LEU A 38 -12.25 4.32 -17.48
CA LEU A 38 -11.61 5.25 -18.40
C LEU A 38 -12.51 5.54 -19.61
N TYR A 39 -13.13 4.52 -20.20
CA TYR A 39 -14.11 4.71 -21.28
C TYR A 39 -15.35 5.50 -20.83
N LEU A 40 -15.93 5.14 -19.67
CA LEU A 40 -17.11 5.83 -19.15
C LEU A 40 -16.85 7.33 -18.88
N SER A 41 -15.65 7.68 -18.44
CA SER A 41 -15.26 9.06 -18.11
C SER A 41 -15.25 10.03 -19.30
N ILE A 42 -15.18 9.52 -20.54
CA ILE A 42 -15.06 10.37 -21.75
C ILE A 42 -16.39 11.00 -22.16
N GLY A 43 -17.54 10.40 -21.81
CA GLY A 43 -18.82 11.00 -22.21
C GLY A 43 -20.10 10.30 -21.75
N GLN A 44 -20.02 9.13 -21.11
CA GLN A 44 -21.22 8.40 -20.67
C GLN A 44 -21.81 8.97 -19.36
N LEU A 45 -21.11 9.88 -18.68
CA LEU A 45 -21.51 10.46 -17.39
C LEU A 45 -22.06 11.90 -17.52
N GLY A 46 -22.66 12.24 -18.68
CA GLY A 46 -23.21 13.57 -18.94
C GLY A 46 -22.15 14.67 -19.08
N GLY A 47 -20.92 14.30 -19.43
CA GLY A 47 -19.78 15.19 -19.60
C GLY A 47 -18.44 14.45 -19.44
N PHE A 48 -17.34 15.18 -19.60
CA PHE A 48 -15.99 14.64 -19.42
C PHE A 48 -15.57 14.70 -17.94
N ALA A 49 -15.44 13.54 -17.31
CA ALA A 49 -15.07 13.40 -15.90
C ALA A 49 -13.53 13.42 -15.75
N TRP A 50 -12.94 14.63 -15.73
CA TRP A 50 -11.48 14.83 -15.73
C TRP A 50 -10.74 14.09 -14.61
N ALA A 51 -11.27 14.12 -13.38
CA ALA A 51 -10.60 13.49 -12.24
C ALA A 51 -10.64 11.97 -12.36
N MET A 52 -11.82 11.40 -12.67
CA MET A 52 -11.95 9.96 -12.93
C MET A 52 -11.02 9.50 -14.06
N PHE A 53 -11.00 10.21 -15.19
CA PHE A 53 -10.10 9.89 -16.31
C PHE A 53 -8.62 9.91 -15.89
N GLY A 54 -8.18 10.95 -15.18
CA GLY A 54 -6.80 11.09 -14.72
C GLY A 54 -6.36 9.98 -13.76
N PHE A 55 -7.18 9.63 -12.77
CA PHE A 55 -6.85 8.56 -11.83
C PHE A 55 -6.85 7.18 -12.47
N GLU A 56 -7.74 6.92 -13.44
CA GLU A 56 -7.73 5.69 -14.22
C GLU A 56 -6.51 5.59 -15.12
N LEU A 57 -6.06 6.70 -15.71
CA LEU A 57 -4.82 6.75 -16.48
C LEU A 57 -3.60 6.44 -15.61
N VAL A 58 -3.53 6.99 -14.38
CA VAL A 58 -2.47 6.65 -13.42
C VAL A 58 -2.51 5.16 -13.05
N THR A 59 -3.70 4.60 -12.85
CA THR A 59 -3.88 3.17 -12.57
C THR A 59 -3.41 2.29 -13.73
N LEU A 60 -3.68 2.71 -14.97
CA LEU A 60 -3.22 2.02 -16.17
C LEU A 60 -1.70 2.07 -16.32
N LEU A 61 -1.08 3.24 -16.07
CA LEU A 61 0.39 3.37 -16.07
C LEU A 61 1.02 2.49 -14.98
N ALA A 62 0.45 2.49 -13.78
CA ALA A 62 0.87 1.63 -12.68
C ALA A 62 0.80 0.14 -13.07
N ALA A 63 -0.25 -0.28 -13.78
CA ALA A 63 -0.37 -1.63 -14.33
C ALA A 63 0.73 -1.94 -15.38
N ILE A 64 1.06 -1.00 -16.27
CA ILE A 64 2.15 -1.17 -17.25
C ILE A 64 3.49 -1.39 -16.52
N PHE A 65 3.81 -0.56 -15.52
CA PHE A 65 5.03 -0.74 -14.73
C PHE A 65 5.02 -2.05 -13.94
N GLY A 66 3.86 -2.45 -13.40
CA GLY A 66 3.68 -3.74 -12.75
C GLY A 66 3.97 -4.93 -13.68
N VAL A 67 3.51 -4.86 -14.94
CA VAL A 67 3.84 -5.85 -15.99
C VAL A 67 5.34 -5.90 -16.23
N LEU A 68 6.00 -4.74 -16.40
CA LEU A 68 7.45 -4.67 -16.61
C LEU A 68 8.24 -5.27 -15.43
N ILE A 69 7.78 -5.03 -14.19
CA ILE A 69 8.34 -5.63 -12.98
C ILE A 69 8.14 -7.16 -12.98
N GLY A 70 6.95 -7.65 -13.33
CA GLY A 70 6.67 -9.08 -13.45
C GLY A 70 7.57 -9.77 -14.49
N LEU A 71 7.80 -9.11 -15.63
CA LEU A 71 8.73 -9.55 -16.67
C LEU A 71 10.21 -9.48 -16.24
N GLY A 72 10.51 -8.93 -15.07
CA GLY A 72 11.87 -8.91 -14.50
C GLY A 72 12.76 -7.81 -15.05
N ARG A 73 12.18 -6.74 -15.63
CA ARG A 73 12.94 -5.58 -16.11
C ARG A 73 13.59 -4.78 -14.98
N PHE A 74 13.01 -4.81 -13.77
CA PHE A 74 13.54 -4.16 -12.58
C PHE A 74 14.12 -5.21 -11.63
N ARG A 75 15.43 -5.45 -11.74
CA ARG A 75 16.16 -6.41 -10.88
C ARG A 75 16.47 -5.80 -9.52
N ASP A 76 16.88 -4.54 -9.52
CA ASP A 76 17.19 -3.79 -8.31
C ASP A 76 15.96 -3.00 -7.85
N GLY A 77 15.69 -3.02 -6.55
CA GLY A 77 14.58 -2.26 -5.97
C GLY A 77 13.17 -2.83 -6.19
N PHE A 78 13.02 -4.10 -6.57
CA PHE A 78 11.71 -4.77 -6.80
C PHE A 78 10.66 -4.45 -5.72
N GLY A 79 11.01 -4.58 -4.44
CA GLY A 79 10.10 -4.32 -3.32
C GLY A 79 9.67 -2.85 -3.22
N LEU A 80 10.61 -1.91 -3.40
CA LEU A 80 10.32 -0.48 -3.35
C LEU A 80 9.45 -0.06 -4.54
N ALA A 81 9.77 -0.55 -5.74
CA ALA A 81 8.98 -0.28 -6.95
C ALA A 81 7.53 -0.77 -6.79
N LEU A 82 7.32 -1.97 -6.27
CA LEU A 82 5.97 -2.49 -6.00
C LEU A 82 5.25 -1.71 -4.91
N ALA A 83 5.94 -1.29 -3.85
CA ALA A 83 5.34 -0.47 -2.80
C ALA A 83 4.86 0.88 -3.37
N CYS A 84 5.66 1.53 -4.23
CA CYS A 84 5.29 2.77 -4.91
C CYS A 84 4.07 2.58 -5.83
N ILE A 85 4.04 1.50 -6.62
CA ILE A 85 2.89 1.17 -7.48
C ILE A 85 1.64 0.93 -6.65
N ALA A 86 1.75 0.14 -5.57
CA ALA A 86 0.64 -0.12 -4.65
C ALA A 86 0.10 1.19 -4.05
N GLY A 87 0.99 2.09 -3.62
CA GLY A 87 0.63 3.42 -3.12
C GLY A 87 -0.09 4.28 -4.17
N ALA A 88 0.44 4.34 -5.40
CA ALA A 88 -0.17 5.10 -6.49
C ALA A 88 -1.58 4.59 -6.83
N VAL A 89 -1.75 3.27 -6.92
CA VAL A 89 -3.06 2.63 -7.18
C VAL A 89 -4.02 2.88 -6.02
N LEU A 90 -3.56 2.79 -4.77
CA LEU A 90 -4.38 3.07 -3.59
C LEU A 90 -4.87 4.52 -3.57
N LEU A 91 -3.99 5.48 -3.86
CA LEU A 91 -4.38 6.89 -3.94
C LEU A 91 -5.35 7.14 -5.09
N ALA A 92 -5.08 6.57 -6.28
CA ALA A 92 -5.99 6.65 -7.43
C ALA A 92 -7.37 6.06 -7.10
N LEU A 93 -7.43 4.96 -6.35
CA LEU A 93 -8.68 4.39 -5.85
C LEU A 93 -9.41 5.35 -4.91
N VAL A 94 -8.75 5.81 -3.85
CA VAL A 94 -9.40 6.66 -2.83
C VAL A 94 -9.93 7.95 -3.46
N PHE A 95 -9.09 8.64 -4.24
CA PHE A 95 -9.50 9.90 -4.87
C PHE A 95 -10.47 9.70 -6.03
N GLY A 96 -10.27 8.70 -6.90
CA GLY A 96 -11.19 8.42 -8.00
C GLY A 96 -12.61 8.12 -7.52
N ILE A 97 -12.74 7.38 -6.42
CA ILE A 97 -14.05 7.07 -5.83
C ILE A 97 -14.65 8.29 -5.14
N HIS A 98 -13.90 8.92 -4.23
CA HIS A 98 -14.47 9.88 -3.28
C HIS A 98 -14.67 11.26 -3.88
N VAL A 99 -13.85 11.65 -4.84
CA VAL A 99 -13.92 12.99 -5.44
C VAL A 99 -14.97 13.05 -6.55
N ASP A 100 -15.06 12.03 -7.41
CA ASP A 100 -15.80 12.14 -8.68
C ASP A 100 -16.85 11.03 -8.87
N ALA A 101 -16.50 9.76 -8.60
CA ALA A 101 -17.43 8.66 -8.83
C ALA A 101 -18.69 8.72 -7.95
N ARG A 102 -18.56 9.18 -6.70
CA ARG A 102 -19.72 9.31 -5.80
C ARG A 102 -20.73 10.37 -6.23
N THR A 103 -20.31 11.44 -6.89
CA THR A 103 -21.24 12.50 -7.31
C THR A 103 -21.95 12.16 -8.62
N LYS A 104 -21.37 11.28 -9.45
CA LYS A 104 -21.89 10.92 -10.76
C LYS A 104 -22.52 9.53 -10.86
N ILE A 105 -22.05 8.57 -10.06
CA ILE A 105 -22.41 7.14 -10.19
C ILE A 105 -23.18 6.62 -8.97
N ALA A 106 -23.22 7.36 -7.85
CA ALA A 106 -23.89 6.87 -6.64
C ALA A 106 -25.41 6.68 -6.80
N ASP A 107 -26.03 7.46 -7.69
CA ASP A 107 -27.48 7.47 -7.89
C ASP A 107 -27.95 6.40 -8.88
N ASP A 108 -27.04 5.77 -9.64
CA ASP A 108 -27.38 4.71 -10.58
C ASP A 108 -27.34 3.33 -9.89
N PRO A 109 -28.50 2.69 -9.63
CA PRO A 109 -28.55 1.40 -8.93
C PRO A 109 -27.97 0.25 -9.75
N ALA A 110 -27.88 0.36 -11.08
CA ALA A 110 -27.32 -0.66 -11.94
C ALA A 110 -25.78 -0.62 -11.96
N LEU A 111 -25.19 0.58 -11.93
CA LEU A 111 -23.73 0.75 -11.97
C LEU A 111 -23.07 0.57 -10.60
N ARG A 112 -23.75 0.92 -9.51
CA ARG A 112 -23.19 0.88 -8.16
C ARG A 112 -22.60 -0.49 -7.75
N PRO A 113 -23.26 -1.65 -7.95
CA PRO A 113 -22.69 -2.94 -7.61
C PRO A 113 -21.45 -3.28 -8.42
N TRP A 114 -21.43 -2.90 -9.70
CA TRP A 114 -20.31 -3.14 -10.60
C TRP A 114 -19.07 -2.34 -10.17
N VAL A 115 -19.24 -1.04 -9.91
CA VAL A 115 -18.16 -0.17 -9.39
C VAL A 115 -17.63 -0.75 -8.07
N ASN A 116 -18.49 -1.10 -7.11
CA ASN A 116 -18.04 -1.67 -5.84
C ASN A 116 -17.20 -2.95 -6.01
N ARG A 117 -17.62 -3.88 -6.88
CA ARG A 117 -16.85 -5.11 -7.16
C ARG A 117 -15.49 -4.80 -7.78
N MET A 118 -15.45 -3.88 -8.75
CA MET A 118 -14.21 -3.42 -9.38
C MET A 118 -13.25 -2.80 -8.36
N LEU A 119 -13.76 -1.97 -7.46
CA LEU A 119 -12.95 -1.35 -6.40
C LEU A 119 -12.40 -2.37 -5.42
N MET A 120 -13.22 -3.34 -5.00
CA MET A 120 -12.76 -4.44 -4.15
C MET A 120 -11.66 -5.26 -4.82
N LEU A 121 -11.80 -5.53 -6.13
CA LEU A 121 -10.76 -6.21 -6.91
C LEU A 121 -9.44 -5.44 -6.90
N ARG A 122 -9.48 -4.12 -7.08
CA ARG A 122 -8.25 -3.31 -7.10
C ARG A 122 -7.64 -3.15 -5.71
N VAL A 123 -8.46 -3.03 -4.67
CA VAL A 123 -7.98 -3.09 -3.28
C VAL A 123 -7.27 -4.42 -3.02
N LEU A 124 -7.82 -5.54 -3.50
CA LEU A 124 -7.17 -6.85 -3.42
C LEU A 124 -5.82 -6.86 -4.17
N VAL A 125 -5.73 -6.25 -5.35
CA VAL A 125 -4.46 -6.12 -6.09
C VAL A 125 -3.43 -5.28 -5.33
N VAL A 126 -3.85 -4.15 -4.73
CA VAL A 126 -2.96 -3.32 -3.88
C VAL A 126 -2.41 -4.15 -2.71
N PHE A 127 -3.27 -4.91 -2.03
CA PHE A 127 -2.84 -5.82 -0.96
C PHE A 127 -1.89 -6.90 -1.47
N ALA A 128 -2.16 -7.47 -2.64
CA ALA A 128 -1.27 -8.46 -3.26
C ALA A 128 0.11 -7.86 -3.55
N TYR A 129 0.20 -6.64 -4.10
CA TYR A 129 1.47 -5.96 -4.32
C TYR A 129 2.20 -5.64 -3.02
N ALA A 130 1.51 -5.08 -2.03
CA ALA A 130 2.09 -4.78 -0.73
C ALA A 130 2.62 -6.06 -0.05
N PHE A 131 1.87 -7.16 -0.13
CA PHE A 131 2.29 -8.46 0.37
C PHE A 131 3.52 -8.99 -0.36
N CYS A 132 3.51 -9.01 -1.70
CA CYS A 132 4.66 -9.44 -2.50
C CYS A 132 5.91 -8.59 -2.25
N ALA A 133 5.76 -7.26 -2.12
CA ALA A 133 6.84 -6.36 -1.75
C ALA A 133 7.40 -6.69 -0.36
N SER A 134 6.53 -6.91 0.62
CA SER A 134 6.91 -7.28 1.99
C SER A 134 7.66 -8.61 2.02
N VAL A 135 7.11 -9.65 1.38
CA VAL A 135 7.72 -10.98 1.28
C VAL A 135 9.10 -10.90 0.63
N ALA A 136 9.26 -10.11 -0.44
CA ALA A 136 10.54 -9.94 -1.11
C ALA A 136 11.61 -9.29 -0.21
N VAL A 137 11.22 -8.47 0.76
CA VAL A 137 12.13 -7.91 1.77
C VAL A 137 12.38 -8.94 2.88
N PHE A 138 11.34 -9.55 3.45
CA PHE A 138 11.47 -10.45 4.60
C PHE A 138 12.13 -11.80 4.26
N ALA A 139 12.03 -12.25 3.00
CA ALA A 139 12.72 -13.44 2.52
C ALA A 139 14.27 -13.33 2.64
N ARG A 140 14.82 -12.12 2.77
CA ARG A 140 16.26 -11.88 2.91
C ARG A 140 16.80 -12.21 4.30
N ASN A 141 15.96 -12.15 5.33
CA ASN A 141 16.37 -12.44 6.71
C ASN A 141 15.22 -13.04 7.52
N HIS A 142 15.33 -14.31 7.91
CA HIS A 142 14.30 -15.02 8.67
C HIS A 142 13.88 -14.32 9.97
N LYS A 143 14.79 -13.57 10.62
CA LYS A 143 14.50 -12.84 11.87
C LYS A 143 13.50 -11.70 11.67
N SER A 144 13.40 -11.16 10.45
CA SER A 144 12.45 -10.09 10.13
C SER A 144 10.99 -10.54 10.28
N TRP A 145 10.69 -11.81 9.99
CA TRP A 145 9.35 -12.38 10.12
C TRP A 145 8.81 -12.32 11.55
N GLY A 146 9.66 -12.59 12.54
CA GLY A 146 9.26 -12.53 13.95
C GLY A 146 8.85 -11.11 14.37
N ALA A 147 9.56 -10.09 13.90
CA ALA A 147 9.20 -8.70 14.14
C ALA A 147 7.94 -8.29 13.38
N ALA A 148 7.80 -8.72 12.11
CA ALA A 148 6.65 -8.43 11.28
C ALA A 148 5.35 -9.03 11.87
N ILE A 149 5.38 -10.30 12.29
CA ILE A 149 4.21 -10.98 12.89
C ILE A 149 3.81 -10.29 14.21
N LYS A 150 4.78 -9.92 15.06
CA LYS A 150 4.50 -9.17 16.30
C LYS A 150 3.88 -7.80 15.99
N GLY A 151 4.40 -7.09 15.00
CA GLY A 151 3.83 -5.82 14.54
C GLY A 151 2.39 -5.97 14.05
N LEU A 152 2.13 -6.96 13.18
CA LEU A 152 0.78 -7.27 12.70
C LEU A 152 -0.17 -7.69 13.84
N ALA A 153 0.31 -8.48 14.80
CA ALA A 153 -0.48 -8.86 15.97
C ALA A 153 -0.86 -7.64 16.83
N CYS A 154 0.03 -6.66 16.98
CA CYS A 154 -0.28 -5.39 17.65
C CYS A 154 -1.28 -4.53 16.86
N LEU A 155 -1.28 -4.60 15.52
CA LEU A 155 -2.21 -3.86 14.67
C LEU A 155 -3.58 -4.55 14.52
N LEU A 156 -3.68 -5.85 14.80
CA LEU A 156 -4.93 -6.60 14.66
C LEU A 156 -6.08 -6.02 15.51
N PRO A 157 -5.91 -5.72 16.82
CA PRO A 157 -6.94 -5.06 17.62
C PRO A 157 -7.36 -3.71 17.04
N VAL A 158 -6.41 -2.96 16.47
CA VAL A 158 -6.69 -1.68 15.82
C VAL A 158 -7.61 -1.88 14.61
N GLY A 159 -7.31 -2.85 13.76
CA GLY A 159 -8.17 -3.20 12.63
C GLY A 159 -9.58 -3.63 13.06
N VAL A 160 -9.68 -4.47 14.11
CA VAL A 160 -10.96 -4.97 14.62
C VAL A 160 -11.83 -3.84 15.20
N ILE A 161 -11.25 -2.95 16.01
CA ILE A 161 -11.97 -1.82 16.61
C ILE A 161 -12.39 -0.83 15.53
N ALA A 162 -11.49 -0.48 14.60
CA ALA A 162 -11.82 0.42 13.50
C ALA A 162 -12.92 -0.15 12.58
N GLY A 163 -12.83 -1.43 12.22
CA GLY A 163 -13.86 -2.12 11.44
C GLY A 163 -15.21 -2.21 12.17
N GLY A 164 -15.16 -2.40 13.50
CA GLY A 164 -16.34 -2.32 14.36
C GLY A 164 -17.01 -0.95 14.29
N PHE A 165 -16.25 0.14 14.43
CA PHE A 165 -16.79 1.49 14.30
C PHE A 165 -17.35 1.79 12.91
N MET A 166 -16.76 1.27 11.84
CA MET A 166 -17.30 1.43 10.48
C MET A 166 -18.63 0.69 10.29
N LYS A 167 -18.81 -0.49 10.92
CA LYS A 167 -20.01 -1.32 10.78
C LYS A 167 -21.16 -0.87 11.69
N PHE A 168 -20.85 -0.59 12.96
CA PHE A 168 -21.85 -0.28 13.99
C PHE A 168 -22.02 1.23 14.21
N GLY A 169 -21.23 2.04 13.50
CA GLY A 169 -21.11 3.46 13.77
C GLY A 169 -20.25 3.73 15.00
N LEU A 170 -19.93 5.00 15.21
CA LEU A 170 -19.36 5.42 16.49
C LEU A 170 -20.48 5.36 17.55
N PRO A 171 -20.21 4.84 18.76
CA PRO A 171 -21.16 4.84 19.87
C PRO A 171 -21.57 6.25 20.35
N PHE A 172 -21.13 7.31 19.65
CA PHE A 172 -21.50 8.71 19.84
C PHE A 172 -22.84 9.10 19.20
N ALA A 173 -23.48 8.24 18.42
CA ALA A 173 -24.83 8.50 17.92
C ALA A 173 -25.83 8.38 19.08
N GLY A 174 -26.08 9.53 19.70
CA GLY A 174 -26.91 9.82 20.87
C GLY A 174 -27.85 8.74 21.38
N ASP A 175 -27.78 8.52 22.69
CA ASP A 175 -28.98 8.43 23.52
C ASP A 175 -29.92 9.54 23.02
N GLY A 176 -31.10 9.21 22.47
CA GLY A 176 -31.98 10.14 21.70
C GLY A 176 -32.34 11.48 22.36
N SER A 177 -31.90 11.70 23.60
CA SER A 177 -31.82 12.97 24.34
C SER A 177 -30.85 14.03 23.76
N GLY A 178 -29.90 13.67 22.90
CA GLY A 178 -28.91 14.61 22.35
C GLY A 178 -27.87 15.15 23.36
N GLN A 179 -27.89 14.68 24.62
CA GLN A 179 -26.91 15.08 25.63
C GLN A 179 -25.68 14.15 25.62
N PRO A 180 -24.46 14.70 25.73
CA PRO A 180 -23.24 13.88 25.76
C PRO A 180 -23.15 13.10 27.09
N ASN A 181 -23.16 11.78 26.98
CA ASN A 181 -22.98 10.86 28.10
C ASN A 181 -21.49 10.78 28.49
N ALA A 182 -21.10 11.43 29.59
CA ALA A 182 -19.70 11.55 30.03
C ALA A 182 -18.94 10.20 30.11
N PRO A 183 -19.50 9.12 30.69
CA PRO A 183 -18.91 7.78 30.62
C PRO A 183 -18.56 7.29 29.20
N ARG A 184 -19.44 7.52 28.22
CA ARG A 184 -19.18 7.12 26.82
C ARG A 184 -18.03 7.93 26.22
N VAL A 185 -18.00 9.24 26.48
CA VAL A 185 -16.92 10.12 26.02
C VAL A 185 -15.58 9.65 26.58
N ILE A 186 -15.50 9.39 27.89
CA ILE A 186 -14.28 8.89 28.54
C ILE A 186 -13.85 7.55 27.93
N PHE A 187 -14.79 6.61 27.74
CA PHE A 187 -14.49 5.30 27.15
C PHE A 187 -13.92 5.41 25.74
N VAL A 188 -14.49 6.28 24.89
CA VAL A 188 -13.98 6.44 23.52
C VAL A 188 -12.63 7.16 23.51
N LEU A 189 -12.42 8.17 24.35
CA LEU A 189 -11.10 8.81 24.48
C LEU A 189 -10.04 7.81 24.94
N ALA A 190 -10.33 6.98 25.94
CA ALA A 190 -9.44 5.93 26.41
C ALA A 190 -9.16 4.89 25.30
N THR A 191 -10.20 4.45 24.60
CA THR A 191 -10.07 3.53 23.45
C THR A 191 -9.20 4.16 22.35
N GLY A 192 -9.44 5.41 22.01
CA GLY A 192 -8.65 6.16 21.02
C GLY A 192 -7.18 6.27 21.41
N LEU A 193 -6.88 6.53 22.68
CA LEU A 193 -5.50 6.56 23.18
C LEU A 193 -4.81 5.20 23.05
N VAL A 194 -5.50 4.12 23.46
CA VAL A 194 -4.98 2.75 23.32
C VAL A 194 -4.73 2.41 21.85
N MET A 195 -5.62 2.82 20.96
CA MET A 195 -5.48 2.63 19.51
C MET A 195 -4.25 3.34 18.95
N ILE A 196 -3.98 4.58 19.38
CA ILE A 196 -2.77 5.32 18.97
C ILE A 196 -1.50 4.62 19.44
N VAL A 197 -1.48 4.15 20.70
CA VAL A 197 -0.32 3.42 21.26
C VAL A 197 -0.08 2.11 20.50
N LEU A 198 -1.13 1.33 20.25
CA LEU A 198 -1.03 0.07 19.48
C LEU A 198 -0.59 0.31 18.03
N LEU A 199 -1.14 1.35 17.38
CA LEU A 199 -0.77 1.73 16.02
C LEU A 199 0.71 2.14 15.95
N SER A 200 1.18 2.95 16.91
CA SER A 200 2.58 3.38 16.99
C SER A 200 3.53 2.21 17.25
N ALA A 201 3.23 1.36 18.24
CA ALA A 201 4.02 0.18 18.56
C ALA A 201 4.07 -0.83 17.39
N GLY A 202 2.91 -1.11 16.77
CA GLY A 202 2.81 -1.97 15.60
C GLY A 202 3.60 -1.42 14.41
N GLY A 203 3.45 -0.12 14.13
CA GLY A 203 4.22 0.57 13.08
C GLY A 203 5.73 0.51 13.32
N HIS A 204 6.18 0.78 14.55
CA HIS A 204 7.60 0.68 14.90
C HIS A 204 8.17 -0.73 14.69
N LEU A 205 7.43 -1.77 15.12
CA LEU A 205 7.84 -3.17 14.92
C LEU A 205 7.90 -3.55 13.44
N LEU A 206 6.97 -3.05 12.61
CA LEU A 206 7.01 -3.26 11.16
C LEU A 206 8.23 -2.57 10.53
N ILE A 207 8.50 -1.31 10.88
CA ILE A 207 9.68 -0.58 10.38
C ILE A 207 10.96 -1.36 10.73
N ARG A 208 11.08 -1.80 11.99
CA ARG A 208 12.22 -2.62 12.42
C ARG A 208 12.33 -3.93 11.66
N ALA A 209 11.21 -4.55 11.28
CA ALA A 209 11.22 -5.75 10.44
C ALA A 209 11.81 -5.46 9.04
N TYR A 210 11.45 -4.32 8.44
CA TYR A 210 12.02 -3.88 7.16
C TYR A 210 13.51 -3.54 7.28
N GLU A 211 13.93 -2.89 8.36
CA GLU A 211 15.35 -2.60 8.64
C GLU A 211 16.17 -3.88 8.77
N LEU A 212 15.67 -4.90 9.46
CA LEU A 212 16.32 -6.21 9.58
C LEU A 212 16.45 -6.95 8.23
N GLY A 213 15.56 -6.66 7.28
CA GLY A 213 15.61 -7.19 5.91
C GLY A 213 16.50 -6.39 4.95
N ARG A 214 17.07 -5.27 5.39
CA ARG A 214 17.99 -4.47 4.57
C ARG A 214 19.33 -5.19 4.46
N PRO A 215 19.96 -5.25 3.26
CA PRO A 215 21.33 -5.72 3.14
C PRO A 215 22.24 -4.88 4.03
N LYS A 216 23.16 -5.52 4.76
CA LYS A 216 24.23 -4.76 5.41
C LYS A 216 25.09 -4.16 4.30
N ASN A 217 25.30 -2.85 4.36
CA ASN A 217 26.32 -2.21 3.54
C ASN A 217 27.66 -2.63 4.16
N ASP A 218 28.17 -3.81 3.80
CA ASP A 218 29.52 -4.26 4.18
C ASP A 218 30.60 -3.50 3.37
N ALA A 219 30.38 -2.21 3.12
CA ALA A 219 31.44 -1.36 2.63
C ALA A 219 32.56 -1.44 3.67
N PRO A 220 33.80 -1.78 3.28
CA PRO A 220 34.91 -1.79 4.22
C PRO A 220 34.90 -0.44 4.92
N GLU A 221 34.85 -0.44 6.26
CA GLU A 221 35.09 0.80 7.00
C GLU A 221 36.38 1.38 6.43
N PRO A 222 36.38 2.62 5.92
CA PRO A 222 37.57 3.21 5.35
C PRO A 222 38.65 3.09 6.41
N ASP A 223 39.72 2.36 6.08
CA ASP A 223 40.80 2.02 7.00
C ASP A 223 41.36 3.33 7.57
N MET A 224 40.88 3.70 8.76
CA MET A 224 41.21 4.98 9.40
C MET A 224 42.68 5.00 9.82
N ASP A 225 43.33 3.83 9.81
CA ASP A 225 44.74 3.65 10.17
C ASP A 225 45.70 4.12 9.06
N ALA A 226 45.20 4.33 7.82
CA ALA A 226 46.02 4.85 6.73
C ALA A 226 46.39 6.34 6.85
N LYS A 227 45.78 7.09 7.79
CA LYS A 227 46.04 8.53 7.98
C LYS A 227 47.07 8.87 9.06
N THR A 228 47.58 7.89 9.81
CA THR A 228 48.58 8.15 10.88
C THR A 228 50.02 7.87 10.47
N ALA A 229 50.28 7.49 9.20
CA ALA A 229 51.60 7.12 8.70
C ALA A 229 52.32 8.21 7.86
N SER A 230 51.83 9.46 7.86
CA SER A 230 52.46 10.61 7.19
C SER A 230 52.66 11.77 8.16
#